data_AF-A0A1H3UIY9-F1
#
_entry.id   AF-A0A1H3UIY9-F1
#
_cell.length_a   1.000
_cell.length_b   1.000
_cell.length_c   1.000
_cell.angle_alpha   90.00
_cell.angle_beta   90.00
_cell.angle_gamma   90.00
#
_symmetry.space_group_name_H-M   'P 1'
#
loop_
_entity.id
_entity.type
_entity.pdbx_description
1 polymer ?
#
loop_
_entity_poly.entity_id
_entity_poly.type
_entity_poly.pdbx_seq_one_letter_code
_entity_poly.pdbx_strand_id
1 'polypeptide(L)'
;MKGTAPRRNPLLEELKSVHNMLKRDLAAVRKLADAAAGGAPAREVRSGLNRLKTNGPLFQLRVNCLSYCQVVHRHHHNEDEALFPAVVRAAPQLKGTVAKLKADHRLVEDMLYEVEGAARQLGGNDAAPRRKLVTALRALSDHLLEHLAYEETQLGPVLANWKSWPGRR
;
A
#
# COMPACT_ATOMS: atom_id res chain seq x y z
N MET A 1 19.57 35.51 -3.43
CA MET A 1 18.31 34.78 -3.23
C MET A 1 18.61 33.54 -2.40
N LYS A 2 18.24 33.53 -1.11
CA LYS A 2 18.46 32.34 -0.26
C LYS A 2 17.28 31.39 -0.48
N GLY A 3 17.53 30.25 -1.11
CA GLY A 3 16.55 29.18 -1.26
C GLY A 3 16.14 28.70 0.13
N THR A 4 14.89 28.93 0.51
CA THR A 4 14.33 28.35 1.73
C THR A 4 14.31 26.84 1.57
N ALA A 5 15.08 26.14 2.41
CA ALA A 5 14.96 24.70 2.56
C ALA A 5 13.47 24.34 2.75
N PRO A 6 12.96 23.28 2.09
CA PRO A 6 11.56 22.92 2.22
C PRO A 6 11.23 22.71 3.71
N ARG A 7 10.26 23.46 4.22
CA ARG A 7 9.78 23.31 5.60
C ARG A 7 9.34 21.86 5.77
N ARG A 8 9.99 21.13 6.69
CA ARG A 8 9.53 19.80 7.14
C ARG A 8 8.06 19.90 7.55
N ASN A 9 7.21 19.14 6.88
CA ASN A 9 5.79 19.07 7.20
C ASN A 9 5.50 17.75 7.89
N PRO A 10 5.03 17.76 9.17
CA PRO A 10 4.83 16.53 9.93
C PRO A 10 3.84 15.56 9.28
N LEU A 11 2.87 16.04 8.48
CA LEU A 11 1.87 15.21 7.83
C LEU A 11 2.45 14.45 6.64
N LEU A 12 3.26 15.14 5.82
CA LEU A 12 3.96 14.52 4.70
C LEU A 12 4.99 13.49 5.19
N GLU A 13 5.66 13.76 6.31
CA GLU A 13 6.58 12.80 6.94
C GLU A 13 5.84 11.59 7.51
N GLU A 14 4.64 11.78 8.08
CA GLU A 14 3.77 10.70 8.55
C GLU A 14 3.34 9.78 7.39
N LEU A 15 2.82 10.34 6.29
CA LEU A 15 2.48 9.60 5.06
C LEU A 15 3.68 8.79 4.55
N LYS A 16 4.84 9.45 4.39
CA LYS A 16 6.07 8.80 3.94
C LYS A 16 6.54 7.69 4.89
N SER A 17 6.35 7.86 6.20
CA SER A 17 6.69 6.83 7.18
C SER A 17 5.87 5.55 6.95
N VAL A 18 4.55 5.69 6.77
CA VAL A 18 3.66 4.58 6.41
C VAL A 18 4.08 3.96 5.09
N HIS A 19 4.33 4.75 4.05
CA HIS A 19 4.77 4.24 2.75
C HIS A 19 6.09 3.49 2.85
N ASN A 20 7.02 3.95 3.68
CA ASN A 20 8.29 3.26 3.91
C ASN A 20 8.10 1.93 4.65
N MET A 21 7.10 1.81 5.52
CA MET A 21 6.71 0.52 6.10
C MET A 21 6.21 -0.44 5.02
N LEU A 22 5.33 0.02 4.13
CA LEU A 22 4.81 -0.77 3.02
C LEU A 22 5.89 -1.18 2.02
N LYS A 23 6.81 -0.27 1.68
CA LYS A 23 7.96 -0.55 0.81
C LYS A 23 8.84 -1.69 1.38
N ARG A 24 8.98 -1.80 2.71
CA ARG A 24 9.70 -2.92 3.34
C ARG A 24 8.97 -4.25 3.17
N ASP A 25 7.66 -4.27 3.34
CA ASP A 25 6.86 -5.47 3.09
C ASP A 25 6.91 -5.88 1.62
N LEU A 26 6.84 -4.91 0.70
CA LEU A 26 6.94 -5.16 -0.74
C LEU A 26 8.31 -5.73 -1.14
N ALA A 27 9.39 -5.30 -0.46
CA ALA A 27 10.70 -5.93 -0.63
C ALA A 27 10.69 -7.41 -0.20
N ALA A 28 9.97 -7.75 0.87
CA ALA A 28 9.79 -9.14 1.29
C ALA A 28 8.88 -9.93 0.34
N VAL A 29 7.84 -9.31 -0.22
CA VAL A 29 6.99 -9.88 -1.28
C VAL A 29 7.82 -10.25 -2.51
N ARG A 30 8.71 -9.35 -2.96
CA ARG A 30 9.62 -9.61 -4.09
C ARG A 30 10.56 -10.78 -3.82
N LYS A 31 11.17 -10.82 -2.62
CA LYS A 31 12.00 -11.97 -2.20
C LYS A 31 11.23 -13.29 -2.21
N LEU A 32 9.97 -13.30 -1.78
CA LEU A 32 9.12 -14.49 -1.83
C LEU A 32 8.79 -14.89 -3.27
N ALA A 33 8.53 -13.93 -4.16
CA ALA A 33 8.30 -14.19 -5.57
C ALA A 33 9.54 -14.84 -6.21
N ASP A 34 10.74 -14.34 -5.90
CA ASP A 34 11.99 -14.88 -6.42
C ASP A 34 12.30 -16.27 -5.86
N ALA A 35 12.07 -16.49 -4.56
CA ALA A 35 12.21 -17.81 -3.94
C ALA A 35 11.22 -18.82 -4.55
N ALA A 36 9.95 -18.42 -4.74
CA ALA A 36 8.96 -19.26 -5.38
C ALA A 36 9.32 -19.58 -6.84
N ALA A 37 9.84 -18.62 -7.60
CA ALA A 37 10.33 -18.82 -8.96
C ALA A 37 11.56 -19.74 -9.01
N GLY A 38 12.45 -19.63 -8.02
CA GLY A 38 13.63 -20.49 -7.85
C GLY A 38 13.33 -21.90 -7.31
N GLY A 39 12.06 -22.26 -7.15
CA GLY A 39 11.66 -23.61 -6.76
C GLY A 39 11.63 -23.87 -5.26
N ALA A 40 11.61 -22.82 -4.42
CA ALA A 40 11.50 -22.99 -2.97
C ALA A 40 10.30 -23.88 -2.58
N PRO A 41 10.41 -24.71 -1.53
CA PRO A 41 9.33 -25.59 -1.10
C PRO A 41 8.03 -24.83 -0.82
N ALA A 42 6.89 -25.39 -1.22
CA ALA A 42 5.57 -24.74 -1.05
C ALA A 42 5.30 -24.33 0.41
N ARG A 43 5.73 -25.16 1.37
CA ARG A 43 5.63 -24.87 2.82
C ARG A 43 6.36 -23.59 3.23
N GLU A 44 7.51 -23.32 2.63
CA GLU A 44 8.35 -22.17 2.95
C GLU A 44 7.72 -20.90 2.40
N VAL A 45 7.29 -20.93 1.14
CA VAL A 45 6.60 -19.82 0.49
C VAL A 45 5.32 -19.45 1.25
N ARG A 46 4.49 -20.45 1.61
CA ARG A 46 3.28 -20.25 2.42
C ARG A 46 3.59 -19.68 3.81
N SER A 47 4.63 -20.18 4.47
CA SER A 47 5.08 -19.67 5.77
C SER A 47 5.51 -18.20 5.68
N GLY A 48 6.25 -17.84 4.63
CA GLY A 48 6.63 -16.46 4.36
C GLY A 48 5.44 -15.53 4.14
N LEU A 49 4.45 -15.96 3.35
CA LEU A 49 3.21 -15.20 3.16
C LEU A 49 2.41 -15.08 4.46
N ASN A 50 2.34 -16.14 5.26
CA ASN A 50 1.68 -16.07 6.57
C ASN A 50 2.37 -15.08 7.51
N ARG A 51 3.71 -14.99 7.51
CA ARG A 51 4.43 -13.97 8.29
C ARG A 51 4.09 -12.56 7.84
N LEU A 52 4.04 -12.30 6.53
CA LEU A 52 3.60 -11.02 5.98
C LEU A 52 2.16 -10.69 6.38
N LYS A 53 1.29 -11.70 6.38
CA LYS A 53 -0.11 -11.55 6.81
C LYS A 53 -0.27 -11.19 8.28
N THR A 54 0.47 -11.88 9.15
CA THR A 54 0.32 -11.69 10.61
C THR A 54 1.02 -10.44 11.09
N ASN A 55 2.22 -10.16 10.56
CA ASN A 55 3.12 -9.16 11.14
C ASN A 55 3.37 -7.95 10.22
N GLY A 56 2.98 -8.03 8.94
CA GLY A 56 3.27 -7.02 7.94
C GLY A 56 2.13 -5.99 7.80
N PRO A 57 2.42 -4.68 7.84
CA PRO A 57 1.41 -3.65 7.56
C PRO A 57 0.70 -3.85 6.22
N LEU A 58 1.35 -4.39 5.18
CA LEU A 58 0.75 -4.59 3.85
C LEU A 58 -0.54 -5.43 3.87
N PHE A 59 -0.55 -6.52 4.62
CA PHE A 59 -1.71 -7.42 4.69
C PHE A 59 -2.63 -7.09 5.86
N GLN A 60 -2.13 -6.41 6.89
CA GLN A 60 -2.99 -5.76 7.87
C GLN A 60 -3.81 -4.64 7.21
N LEU A 61 -3.27 -3.97 6.19
CA LEU A 61 -4.01 -3.04 5.33
C LEU A 61 -5.05 -3.72 4.43
N ARG A 62 -4.99 -5.03 4.22
CA ARG A 62 -6.03 -5.76 3.46
C ARG A 62 -7.38 -5.79 4.19
N VAL A 63 -7.39 -5.61 5.50
CA VAL A 63 -8.62 -5.37 6.29
C VAL A 63 -9.12 -3.93 6.08
N ASN A 64 -8.37 -3.08 5.38
CA ASN A 64 -8.48 -1.62 5.44
C ASN A 64 -8.70 -0.92 4.09
N CYS A 65 -8.76 -1.62 2.95
CA CYS A 65 -8.94 -0.94 1.65
C CYS A 65 -10.40 -0.59 1.32
N LEU A 66 -11.40 -1.26 1.92
CA LEU A 66 -12.81 -0.92 1.71
C LEU A 66 -13.73 -0.95 2.95
N SER A 67 -13.31 -1.40 4.13
CA SER A 67 -14.26 -1.50 5.27
C SER A 67 -13.64 -1.48 6.68
N TYR A 68 -12.92 -0.42 7.05
CA TYR A 68 -12.62 -0.18 8.46
C TYR A 68 -12.78 1.28 8.90
N CYS A 69 -14.03 1.71 8.93
CA CYS A 69 -14.51 2.80 9.74
C CYS A 69 -15.21 2.20 10.95
N GLN A 70 -14.51 2.04 12.09
CA GLN A 70 -15.06 2.39 13.41
C GLN A 70 -14.15 2.13 14.63
N VAL A 71 -13.08 1.32 14.61
CA VAL A 71 -12.31 1.08 15.88
C VAL A 71 -10.79 0.92 15.70
N VAL A 72 -10.08 1.95 15.24
CA VAL A 72 -8.69 2.19 15.69
C VAL A 72 -8.50 3.68 15.90
N HIS A 73 -8.72 4.12 17.13
CA HIS A 73 -8.51 5.50 17.56
C HIS A 73 -7.10 5.69 18.10
N ARG A 74 -6.20 6.10 17.22
CA ARG A 74 -5.23 7.20 17.29
C ARG A 74 -4.37 7.05 16.02
N HIS A 75 -3.67 8.09 15.59
CA HIS A 75 -2.70 8.08 14.49
C HIS A 75 -3.15 7.94 13.00
N HIS A 76 -4.21 7.24 12.59
CA HIS A 76 -4.58 7.19 11.15
C HIS A 76 -6.00 7.70 10.91
N HIS A 77 -6.07 8.88 10.32
CA HIS A 77 -7.33 9.47 9.86
C HIS A 77 -7.62 8.90 8.47
N ASN A 78 -8.79 8.28 8.28
CA ASN A 78 -9.21 7.64 7.03
C ASN A 78 -8.89 8.52 5.81
N GLU A 79 -7.91 8.10 5.01
CA GLU A 79 -7.47 8.93 3.88
C GLU A 79 -8.63 9.13 2.88
N ASP A 80 -9.42 8.09 2.63
CA ASP A 80 -10.56 8.15 1.71
C ASP A 80 -11.74 9.01 2.18
N GLU A 81 -11.96 9.11 3.48
CA GLU A 81 -13.12 9.79 4.08
C GLU A 81 -12.79 11.19 4.60
N ALA A 82 -11.52 11.47 4.84
CA ALA A 82 -11.11 12.75 5.39
C ALA A 82 -9.95 13.41 4.67
N LEU A 83 -8.86 12.68 4.37
CA LEU A 83 -7.73 13.26 3.64
C LEU A 83 -8.15 13.69 2.24
N PHE A 84 -8.64 12.76 1.44
CA PHE A 84 -9.00 12.96 0.04
C PHE A 84 -10.10 14.01 -0.14
N PRO A 85 -11.20 14.01 0.64
CA PRO A 85 -12.15 15.12 0.59
C PRO A 85 -11.52 16.46 0.95
N ALA A 86 -10.59 16.51 1.92
CA ALA A 86 -9.90 17.75 2.26
C ALA A 86 -8.88 18.19 1.20
N VAL A 87 -8.18 17.25 0.56
CA VAL A 87 -7.32 17.51 -0.60
C VAL A 87 -8.15 18.11 -1.72
N VAL A 88 -9.31 17.53 -2.07
CA VAL A 88 -10.17 18.07 -3.12
C VAL A 88 -10.72 19.45 -2.74
N ARG A 89 -11.05 19.71 -1.47
CA ARG A 89 -11.45 21.06 -1.01
C ARG A 89 -10.32 22.08 -1.12
N ALA A 90 -9.10 21.71 -0.75
CA ALA A 90 -7.93 22.60 -0.77
C ALA A 90 -7.33 22.78 -2.17
N ALA A 91 -7.48 21.77 -3.03
CA ALA A 91 -6.93 21.71 -4.38
C ALA A 91 -7.92 21.01 -5.33
N PRO A 92 -8.99 21.69 -5.78
CA PRO A 92 -10.03 21.09 -6.62
C PRO A 92 -9.52 20.46 -7.92
N GLN A 93 -8.40 20.96 -8.46
CA GLN A 93 -7.73 20.40 -9.63
C GLN A 93 -7.24 18.95 -9.43
N LEU A 94 -7.05 18.49 -8.19
CA LEU A 94 -6.63 17.13 -7.86
C LEU A 94 -7.79 16.12 -7.79
N LYS A 95 -9.02 16.51 -8.13
CA LYS A 95 -10.18 15.59 -8.12
C LYS A 95 -9.93 14.33 -8.96
N GLY A 96 -9.30 14.46 -10.13
CA GLY A 96 -8.93 13.33 -10.99
C GLY A 96 -7.88 12.41 -10.34
N THR A 97 -6.84 13.01 -9.74
CA THR A 97 -5.80 12.31 -8.98
C THR A 97 -6.41 11.49 -7.85
N VAL A 98 -7.27 12.10 -7.02
CA VAL A 98 -7.95 11.41 -5.92
C VAL A 98 -8.83 10.26 -6.42
N ALA A 99 -9.55 10.45 -7.53
CA ALA A 99 -10.37 9.39 -8.12
C ALA A 99 -9.51 8.20 -8.58
N LYS A 100 -8.33 8.46 -9.16
CA LYS A 100 -7.36 7.42 -9.51
C LYS A 100 -6.84 6.69 -8.27
N LEU A 101 -6.40 7.41 -7.23
CA LEU A 101 -5.90 6.80 -5.99
C LEU A 101 -6.93 5.86 -5.36
N LYS A 102 -8.21 6.28 -5.31
CA LYS A 102 -9.33 5.43 -4.87
C LYS A 102 -9.52 4.18 -5.73
N ALA A 103 -9.28 4.28 -7.04
CA ALA A 103 -9.36 3.13 -7.93
C ALA A 103 -8.19 2.16 -7.72
N ASP A 104 -6.98 2.68 -7.54
CA ASP A 104 -5.81 1.88 -7.21
C ASP A 104 -6.01 1.14 -5.87
N HIS A 105 -6.61 1.77 -4.84
CA HIS A 105 -6.91 1.10 -3.57
C HIS A 105 -7.77 -0.16 -3.75
N ARG A 106 -8.82 -0.07 -4.58
CA ARG A 106 -9.68 -1.22 -4.90
C ARG A 106 -8.92 -2.31 -5.65
N LEU A 107 -8.08 -1.92 -6.60
CA LEU A 107 -7.27 -2.86 -7.37
C LEU A 107 -6.23 -3.58 -6.49
N VAL A 108 -5.61 -2.88 -5.55
CA VAL A 108 -4.69 -3.47 -4.57
C VAL A 108 -5.40 -4.50 -3.70
N GLU A 109 -6.64 -4.23 -3.28
CA GLU A 109 -7.44 -5.21 -2.54
C GLU A 109 -7.68 -6.49 -3.37
N ASP A 110 -8.10 -6.35 -4.63
CA ASP A 110 -8.31 -7.47 -5.55
C ASP A 110 -7.00 -8.28 -5.77
N MET A 111 -5.88 -7.60 -5.94
CA MET A 111 -4.55 -8.23 -6.08
C MET A 111 -4.15 -9.00 -4.82
N LEU A 112 -4.46 -8.49 -3.63
CA LEU A 112 -4.20 -9.19 -2.37
C LEU A 112 -5.07 -10.45 -2.25
N TYR A 113 -6.34 -10.44 -2.72
CA TYR A 113 -7.15 -11.65 -2.80
C TYR A 113 -6.60 -12.67 -3.79
N GLU A 114 -6.13 -12.23 -4.96
CA GLU A 114 -5.47 -13.09 -5.97
C GLU A 114 -4.23 -13.76 -5.40
N VAL A 115 -3.35 -13.02 -4.71
CA VAL A 115 -2.16 -13.57 -4.05
C VAL A 115 -2.54 -14.67 -3.07
N GLU A 116 -3.56 -14.46 -2.25
CA GLU A 116 -4.01 -15.49 -1.31
C GLU A 116 -4.63 -16.70 -1.98
N GLY A 117 -5.45 -16.48 -3.01
CA GLY A 117 -6.03 -17.56 -3.81
C GLY A 117 -4.95 -18.44 -4.43
N ALA A 118 -3.94 -17.81 -5.05
CA ALA A 118 -2.81 -18.51 -5.63
C ALA A 118 -1.97 -19.26 -4.56
N ALA A 119 -1.77 -18.67 -3.39
CA ALA A 119 -1.04 -19.31 -2.29
C ALA A 119 -1.76 -20.56 -1.75
N ARG A 120 -3.11 -20.53 -1.68
CA ARG A 120 -3.92 -21.71 -1.30
C ARG A 120 -3.77 -22.84 -2.31
N GLN A 121 -3.62 -22.53 -3.60
CA GLN A 121 -3.44 -23.53 -4.66
C GLN A 121 -2.02 -24.13 -4.72
N LEU A 122 -1.05 -23.59 -3.96
CA LEU A 122 0.34 -24.04 -4.01
C LEU A 122 0.54 -25.44 -3.37
N GLY A 123 0.44 -26.52 -4.15
CA GLY A 123 0.66 -27.90 -3.70
C GLY A 123 1.82 -28.58 -4.42
N GLY A 124 2.48 -29.53 -3.74
CA GLY A 124 3.49 -30.41 -4.33
C GLY A 124 4.57 -29.68 -5.15
N ASN A 125 4.84 -30.20 -6.35
CA ASN A 125 5.79 -29.65 -7.32
C ASN A 125 5.09 -29.02 -8.54
N ASP A 126 3.81 -28.64 -8.41
CA ASP A 126 3.03 -28.17 -9.54
C ASP A 126 3.52 -26.81 -10.04
N ALA A 127 3.93 -26.77 -11.32
CA ALA A 127 4.53 -25.58 -11.90
C ALA A 127 3.50 -24.47 -12.18
N ALA A 128 2.25 -24.82 -12.49
CA ALA A 128 1.23 -23.83 -12.86
C ALA A 128 0.76 -22.96 -11.67
N PRO A 129 0.34 -23.52 -10.51
CA PRO A 129 0.00 -22.72 -9.33
C PRO A 129 1.15 -21.84 -8.85
N ARG A 130 2.39 -22.37 -8.93
CA ARG A 130 3.61 -21.63 -8.60
C ARG A 130 3.80 -20.42 -9.51
N ARG A 131 3.71 -20.59 -10.84
CA ARG A 131 3.79 -19.47 -11.79
C ARG A 131 2.71 -18.43 -11.52
N LYS A 132 1.47 -18.85 -11.25
CA LYS A 132 0.37 -17.92 -10.91
C LYS A 132 0.70 -17.08 -9.68
N LEU A 133 1.21 -17.71 -8.61
CA LEU A 133 1.61 -17.00 -7.40
C LEU A 133 2.75 -16.00 -7.65
N VAL A 134 3.79 -16.40 -8.40
CA VAL A 134 4.91 -15.50 -8.75
C VAL A 134 4.40 -14.29 -9.52
N THR A 135 3.54 -14.49 -10.51
CA THR A 135 2.93 -13.40 -11.28
C THR A 135 2.12 -12.47 -10.38
N ALA A 136 1.28 -13.01 -9.50
CA ALA A 136 0.46 -12.21 -8.59
C ALA A 136 1.30 -11.38 -7.61
N LEU A 137 2.35 -11.96 -7.02
CA LEU A 137 3.24 -11.24 -6.09
C LEU A 137 4.01 -10.10 -6.78
N ARG A 138 4.47 -10.33 -8.01
CA ARG A 138 5.17 -9.29 -8.80
C ARG A 138 4.20 -8.16 -9.17
N ALA A 139 3.03 -8.50 -9.69
CA ALA A 139 2.00 -7.52 -10.04
C ALA A 139 1.59 -6.64 -8.85
N LEU A 140 1.32 -7.25 -7.68
CA LEU A 140 1.02 -6.52 -6.45
C LEU A 140 2.15 -5.57 -6.07
N SER A 141 3.40 -6.06 -6.09
CA SER A 141 4.54 -5.24 -5.69
C SER A 141 4.77 -4.07 -6.62
N ASP A 142 4.68 -4.28 -7.94
CA ASP A 142 4.96 -3.26 -8.92
C ASP A 142 3.88 -2.18 -8.89
N HIS A 143 2.61 -2.59 -8.89
CA HIS A 143 1.48 -1.67 -8.83
C HIS A 143 1.48 -0.84 -7.55
N LEU A 144 1.68 -1.46 -6.38
CA LEU A 144 1.64 -0.72 -5.13
C LEU A 144 2.84 0.23 -4.99
N LEU A 145 4.03 -0.11 -5.49
CA LEU A 145 5.15 0.83 -5.50
C LEU A 145 4.87 2.05 -6.39
N GLU A 146 4.27 1.84 -7.57
CA GLU A 146 3.86 2.92 -8.46
C GLU A 146 2.81 3.81 -7.81
N HIS A 147 1.80 3.19 -7.18
CA HIS A 147 0.75 3.89 -6.45
C HIS A 147 1.32 4.80 -5.35
N LEU A 148 2.17 4.27 -4.47
CA LEU A 148 2.77 5.03 -3.36
C LEU A 148 3.62 6.21 -3.89
N ALA A 149 4.37 6.00 -4.97
CA ALA A 149 5.17 7.05 -5.59
C ALA A 149 4.30 8.15 -6.24
N TYR A 150 3.21 7.73 -6.90
CA TYR A 150 2.25 8.64 -7.51
C TYR A 150 1.57 9.50 -6.44
N GLU A 151 1.10 8.90 -5.35
CA GLU A 151 0.49 9.64 -4.24
C GLU A 151 1.44 10.66 -3.61
N GLU A 152 2.66 10.24 -3.26
CA GLU A 152 3.67 11.15 -2.69
C GLU A 152 3.97 12.33 -3.62
N THR A 153 4.01 12.08 -4.93
CA THR A 153 4.29 13.10 -5.95
C THR A 153 3.13 14.09 -6.09
N GLN A 154 1.90 13.59 -6.14
CA GLN A 154 0.73 14.40 -6.44
C GLN A 154 0.17 15.12 -5.23
N LEU A 155 0.13 14.46 -4.07
CA LEU A 155 -0.43 15.02 -2.84
C LEU A 155 0.63 15.75 -2.01
N GLY A 156 1.91 15.38 -2.14
CA GLY A 156 3.01 15.96 -1.39
C GLY A 156 3.03 17.50 -1.35
N PRO A 157 2.90 18.20 -2.50
CA PRO A 157 2.86 19.67 -2.53
C PRO A 157 1.69 20.28 -1.75
N VAL A 158 0.51 19.64 -1.77
CA VAL A 158 -0.66 20.11 -1.02
C VAL A 158 -0.46 19.87 0.47
N LEU A 159 -0.05 18.66 0.83
CA LEU A 159 0.20 18.25 2.21
C LEU A 159 1.28 19.09 2.89
N ALA A 160 2.34 19.44 2.16
CA ALA A 160 3.43 20.27 2.66
C ALA A 160 2.98 21.66 3.15
N ASN A 161 1.83 22.15 2.67
CA ASN A 161 1.27 23.44 3.07
C ASN A 161 0.32 23.36 4.28
N TRP A 162 0.00 22.16 4.78
CA TRP A 162 -0.96 21.98 5.87
C TRP A 162 -0.28 22.03 7.25
N LYS A 163 -0.90 22.72 8.21
CA LYS A 163 -0.37 22.83 9.59
C LYS A 163 -0.96 21.77 10.54
N SER A 164 -2.12 21.22 10.20
CA SER A 164 -2.82 20.18 10.94
C SER A 164 -3.60 19.29 9.98
N TRP A 165 -3.88 18.05 10.39
CA TRP A 165 -4.77 17.18 9.66
C TRP A 165 -6.20 17.76 9.67
N PRO A 166 -6.89 17.80 8.51
CA PRO A 166 -8.32 18.06 8.46
C PRO A 166 -9.05 17.12 9.42
N GLY A 167 -9.99 17.61 10.22
CA GLY A 167 -10.77 16.78 11.16
C GLY A 167 -10.14 16.57 12.54
N ARG A 168 -8.87 16.96 12.77
CA ARG A 168 -8.31 17.12 14.12
C ARG A 168 -8.64 18.52 14.65
N ARG A 169 -9.49 18.60 15.69
CA ARG A 169 -9.60 19.79 16.54
C ARG A 169 -8.43 19.83 17.51
#